data_AF-A0A031LNR6-F1
#
_entry.id   AF-A0A031LNR6-F1
#
_cell.length_a   1.000
_cell.length_b   1.000
_cell.length_c   1.000
_cell.angle_alpha   90.00
_cell.angle_beta   90.00
_cell.angle_gamma   90.00
#
_symmetry.space_group_name_H-M   'P 1'
#
loop_
_entity.id
_entity.type
_entity.pdbx_description
1 polymer ?
#
loop_
_entity_poly.entity_id
_entity_poly.type
_entity_poly.pdbx_seq_one_letter_code
_entity_poly.pdbx_strand_id
1 'polypeptide(L)'
;MELNELMKKILVHIYKYGPDNPWYMARRLLGESGWAPKYSVDEIEESCRKLEEMGYLTRFQGALKRSVTSSVKPWLKVKAKELGHKPKGIYYDLSKEGRRIASQLYKETYKENEDKHHKTKK
;
A
#
# COMPACT_ATOMS: atom_id res chain seq x y z
N MET A 1 -15.44 0.79 16.43
CA MET A 1 -15.06 -0.22 15.42
C MET A 1 -13.61 -0.57 15.62
N GLU A 2 -13.29 -1.85 15.73
CA GLU A 2 -11.95 -2.33 16.06
C GLU A 2 -11.16 -2.63 14.79
N LEU A 3 -9.90 -2.18 14.74
CA LEU A 3 -8.99 -2.45 13.61
C LEU A 3 -8.47 -3.89 13.71
N ASN A 4 -8.76 -4.70 12.69
CA ASN A 4 -8.18 -6.04 12.56
C ASN A 4 -6.64 -5.96 12.40
N GLU A 5 -5.92 -7.01 12.81
CA GLU A 5 -4.46 -7.09 12.72
C GLU A 5 -3.97 -6.86 11.28
N LEU A 6 -4.62 -7.47 10.28
CA LEU A 6 -4.27 -7.28 8.87
C LEU A 6 -4.42 -5.82 8.43
N MET A 7 -5.48 -5.14 8.87
CA MET A 7 -5.71 -3.74 8.58
C MET A 7 -4.64 -2.84 9.21
N LYS A 8 -4.23 -3.12 10.45
CA LYS A 8 -3.13 -2.43 11.12
C LYS A 8 -1.83 -2.60 10.32
N LYS A 9 -1.53 -3.82 9.85
CA LYS A 9 -0.35 -4.10 9.02
C LYS A 9 -0.38 -3.33 7.69
N ILE A 10 -1.54 -3.24 7.03
CA ILE A 10 -1.72 -2.46 5.79
C ILE A 10 -1.44 -0.97 6.04
N LEU A 11 -2.02 -0.39 7.09
CA LEU A 11 -1.81 1.02 7.45
C LEU A 11 -0.32 1.33 7.70
N VAL A 12 0.34 0.49 8.49
CA VAL A 12 1.78 0.62 8.79
C VAL A 12 2.63 0.43 7.54
N HIS A 13 2.27 -0.51 6.67
CA HIS A 13 2.97 -0.74 5.41
C HIS A 13 2.92 0.49 4.50
N ILE A 14 1.73 1.02 4.24
CA ILE A 14 1.56 2.21 3.38
C ILE A 14 2.24 3.43 4.01
N TYR A 15 2.19 3.57 5.34
CA TYR A 15 2.88 4.65 6.05
C TYR A 15 4.41 4.60 5.86
N LYS A 16 4.99 3.39 5.89
CA LYS A 16 6.44 3.19 5.77
C LYS A 16 6.94 3.24 4.33
N TYR A 17 6.22 2.61 3.40
CA TYR A 17 6.70 2.37 2.03
C TYR A 17 6.01 3.24 0.98
N GLY A 18 4.91 3.92 1.35
CA GLY A 18 4.12 4.74 0.45
C GLY A 18 2.91 4.00 -0.17
N PRO A 19 2.18 4.67 -1.06
CA PRO A 19 0.97 4.13 -1.69
C PRO A 19 1.25 2.83 -2.45
N ASP A 20 0.38 1.83 -2.27
CA ASP A 20 0.56 0.51 -2.89
C ASP A 20 -0.75 -0.09 -3.40
N ASN A 21 -0.64 -1.14 -4.22
CA ASN A 21 -1.76 -1.92 -4.71
C ASN A 21 -1.92 -3.25 -3.94
N PRO A 22 -3.13 -3.82 -3.88
CA PRO A 22 -3.39 -5.07 -3.15
C PRO A 22 -2.52 -6.25 -3.58
N TRP A 23 -2.23 -6.36 -4.87
CA TRP A 23 -1.46 -7.48 -5.43
C TRP A 23 -0.01 -7.48 -4.94
N TYR A 24 0.62 -6.31 -4.86
CA TYR A 24 1.95 -6.16 -4.29
C TYR A 24 1.89 -6.34 -2.78
N MET A 25 0.95 -5.69 -2.10
CA MET A 25 0.79 -5.82 -0.64
C MET A 25 0.65 -7.28 -0.20
N ALA A 26 -0.09 -8.12 -0.92
CA ALA A 26 -0.22 -9.55 -0.65
C ALA A 26 1.13 -10.32 -0.62
N ARG A 27 2.15 -9.81 -1.33
CA ARG A 27 3.49 -10.42 -1.45
C ARG A 27 4.55 -9.75 -0.57
N ARG A 28 4.44 -8.44 -0.36
CA ARG A 28 5.50 -7.63 0.29
C ARG A 28 5.07 -6.92 1.57
N LEU A 29 3.94 -7.31 2.17
CA LEU A 29 3.42 -6.67 3.38
C LEU A 29 4.52 -6.56 4.45
N LEU A 30 4.66 -5.38 5.04
CA LEU A 30 5.70 -5.02 6.01
C LEU A 30 7.17 -5.34 5.60
N GLY A 31 7.47 -5.47 4.32
CA GLY A 31 8.83 -5.73 3.83
C GLY A 31 9.20 -7.21 3.75
N GLU A 32 8.20 -8.10 3.83
CA GLU A 32 8.41 -9.51 3.50
C GLU A 32 8.86 -9.65 2.04
N SER A 33 9.77 -10.59 1.78
CA SER A 33 10.33 -10.87 0.45
C SER A 33 10.12 -12.34 0.11
N GLY A 34 8.89 -12.67 -0.29
CA GLY A 34 8.50 -14.01 -0.73
C GLY A 34 8.15 -14.05 -2.22
N TRP A 35 8.52 -15.14 -2.90
CA TRP A 35 8.00 -15.47 -4.23
C TRP A 35 6.49 -15.82 -4.17
N ALA A 36 6.07 -16.46 -3.07
CA ALA A 36 4.68 -16.79 -2.81
C ALA A 36 3.98 -15.71 -1.96
N PRO A 37 2.72 -15.37 -2.26
CA PRO A 37 1.94 -14.44 -1.44
C PRO A 37 1.63 -15.07 -0.07
N LYS A 38 1.88 -14.33 1.02
CA LYS A 38 1.54 -14.78 2.37
C LYS A 38 0.07 -14.57 2.70
N TYR A 39 -0.51 -13.53 2.11
CA TYR A 39 -1.92 -13.19 2.24
C TYR A 39 -2.61 -13.39 0.89
N SER A 40 -3.88 -13.77 0.92
CA SER A 40 -4.65 -13.78 -0.33
C SER A 40 -4.85 -12.35 -0.83
N VAL A 41 -4.90 -12.17 -2.15
CA VAL A 41 -5.14 -10.85 -2.75
C VAL A 41 -6.54 -10.34 -2.36
N ASP A 42 -7.52 -11.25 -2.31
CA ASP A 42 -8.91 -10.93 -1.99
C ASP A 42 -9.07 -10.42 -0.55
N GLU A 43 -8.40 -11.04 0.44
CA GLU A 43 -8.42 -10.55 1.83
C GLU A 43 -7.79 -9.16 1.97
N ILE A 44 -6.70 -8.90 1.24
CA ILE A 44 -6.06 -7.58 1.22
C ILE A 44 -7.00 -6.56 0.59
N GLU A 45 -7.64 -6.89 -0.52
CA GLU A 45 -8.57 -5.99 -1.20
C GLU A 45 -9.80 -5.69 -0.34
N GLU A 46 -10.39 -6.69 0.32
CA GLU A 46 -11.50 -6.51 1.25
C GLU A 46 -11.10 -5.64 2.45
N SER A 47 -9.89 -5.87 2.99
CA SER A 47 -9.35 -5.06 4.09
C SER A 47 -9.11 -3.62 3.67
N CYS A 48 -8.59 -3.39 2.46
CA CYS A 48 -8.40 -2.05 1.90
C CYS A 48 -9.74 -1.34 1.68
N ARG A 49 -10.76 -2.05 1.18
CA ARG A 49 -12.11 -1.52 1.00
C ARG A 49 -12.74 -1.09 2.32
N LYS A 50 -12.65 -1.94 3.35
CA LYS A 50 -13.12 -1.60 4.70
C LYS A 50 -12.38 -0.38 5.28
N LEU A 51 -11.07 -0.31 5.12
CA LEU A 51 -10.27 0.83 5.57
C LEU A 51 -10.60 2.14 4.82
N GLU A 52 -11.00 2.04 3.56
CA GLU A 52 -11.51 3.16 2.77
C GLU A 52 -12.91 3.59 3.25
N GLU A 53 -13.83 2.66 3.48
CA GLU A 53 -15.16 2.93 4.05
C GLU A 53 -15.06 3.62 5.42
N MET A 54 -14.04 3.29 6.20
CA MET A 54 -13.72 3.93 7.49
C MET A 54 -13.02 5.29 7.35
N GLY A 55 -12.68 5.73 6.15
CA GLY A 55 -12.02 7.01 5.90
C GLY A 55 -10.51 7.03 6.16
N TYR A 56 -9.86 5.88 6.38
CA TYR A 56 -8.41 5.80 6.62
C TYR A 56 -7.58 5.67 5.35
N LEU A 57 -8.13 5.05 4.31
CA LEU A 57 -7.50 4.94 3.00
C LEU A 57 -8.26 5.76 1.95
N THR A 58 -7.54 6.15 0.92
CA THR A 58 -8.05 6.83 -0.26
C THR A 58 -7.59 6.09 -1.50
N ARG A 59 -8.50 5.83 -2.43
CA ARG A 59 -8.13 5.27 -3.74
C ARG A 59 -7.52 6.34 -4.61
N PHE A 60 -6.31 6.11 -5.06
CA PHE A 60 -5.74 6.88 -6.15
C PHE A 60 -6.28 6.36 -7.48
N GLN A 61 -7.36 6.97 -7.96
CA GLN A 61 -7.91 6.74 -9.31
C GLN A 61 -7.37 7.74 -10.34
N GLY A 62 -6.22 8.35 -10.07
CA GLY A 62 -5.63 9.32 -10.99
C GLY A 62 -5.27 8.66 -12.32
N ALA A 63 -5.73 9.24 -13.43
CA ALA A 63 -5.13 8.97 -14.73
C ALA A 63 -3.66 9.43 -14.64
N LEU A 64 -2.71 8.49 -14.68
CA LEU A 64 -1.29 8.81 -14.88
C LEU A 64 -1.22 9.77 -16.09
N LYS A 65 -0.90 11.05 -15.86
CA LYS A 65 -1.10 12.18 -16.81
C LYS A 65 -0.87 11.72 -18.25
N ARG A 66 -1.98 11.56 -18.98
CA ARG A 66 -2.06 10.76 -20.22
C ARG A 66 -2.25 11.60 -21.48
N SER A 67 -1.80 12.85 -21.48
CA SER A 67 -1.69 13.61 -22.71
C SER A 67 -0.22 13.77 -23.06
N VAL A 68 0.25 12.84 -23.88
CA VAL A 68 1.54 12.98 -24.54
C VAL A 68 1.35 14.04 -25.63
N THR A 69 1.80 15.28 -25.40
CA THR A 69 1.68 16.35 -26.38
C THR A 69 2.50 16.04 -27.64
N SER A 70 2.16 16.69 -28.77
CA SER A 70 2.79 16.45 -30.07
C SER A 70 4.32 16.57 -30.02
N SER A 71 4.87 17.36 -29.11
CA SER A 71 6.31 17.60 -28.90
C SER A 71 7.07 16.48 -28.16
N VAL A 72 6.38 15.45 -27.64
CA VAL A 72 7.03 14.36 -26.91
C VAL A 72 7.55 13.27 -27.86
N LYS A 73 8.69 12.68 -27.51
CA LYS A 73 9.43 11.70 -28.32
C LYS A 73 8.56 10.49 -28.73
N PRO A 74 8.68 10.00 -29.98
CA PRO A 74 7.84 8.89 -30.49
C PRO A 74 7.86 7.62 -29.63
N TRP A 75 9.02 7.22 -29.08
CA TRP A 75 9.11 6.02 -28.23
C TRP A 75 8.34 6.14 -26.90
N LEU A 76 8.19 7.35 -26.36
CA LEU A 76 7.34 7.62 -25.20
C LEU A 76 5.85 7.55 -25.57
N LYS A 77 5.48 7.97 -26.78
CA LYS A 77 4.12 7.79 -27.33
C LYS A 77 3.79 6.31 -27.55
N VAL A 78 4.75 5.52 -28.05
CA VAL A 78 4.62 4.05 -28.15
C VAL A 78 4.40 3.45 -26.77
N LYS A 79 5.23 3.79 -25.76
CA LYS A 79 4.97 3.37 -24.36
C LYS A 79 3.58 3.79 -23.85
N ALA A 80 3.11 4.99 -24.18
CA ALA A 80 1.79 5.49 -23.81
C ALA A 80 0.61 4.79 -24.53
N LYS A 81 0.86 4.27 -25.74
CA LYS A 81 -0.08 3.46 -26.51
C LYS A 81 -0.17 2.05 -25.94
N GLU A 82 0.96 1.45 -25.58
CA GLU A 82 1.05 0.16 -24.87
C GLU A 82 0.50 0.24 -23.44
N LEU A 83 0.49 1.43 -22.81
CA LEU A 83 -0.23 1.71 -21.55
C LEU A 83 -1.77 1.59 -21.68
N GLY A 84 -2.31 1.30 -22.88
CA GLY A 84 -3.68 0.78 -23.04
C GLY A 84 -3.88 -0.58 -22.37
N HIS A 85 -2.80 -1.36 -22.19
CA HIS A 85 -2.73 -2.61 -21.42
C HIS A 85 -2.20 -2.37 -20.00
N LYS A 86 -2.60 -1.28 -19.33
CA LYS A 86 -2.28 -1.10 -17.91
C LYS A 86 -2.96 -2.21 -17.10
N PRO A 87 -2.26 -2.89 -16.15
CA PRO A 87 -2.97 -3.53 -15.07
C PRO A 87 -3.79 -2.42 -14.38
N LYS A 88 -5.12 -2.60 -14.34
CA LYS A 88 -6.05 -1.74 -13.59
C LYS A 88 -5.80 -1.94 -12.09
N GLY A 89 -4.65 -1.49 -11.59
CA GLY A 89 -4.33 -1.56 -10.17
C GLY A 89 -4.91 -0.33 -9.47
N ILE A 90 -5.87 -0.55 -8.58
CA ILE A 90 -6.26 0.47 -7.60
C ILE A 90 -5.09 0.61 -6.62
N TYR A 91 -4.53 1.81 -6.51
CA TYR A 91 -3.54 2.14 -5.48
C TYR A 91 -4.27 2.78 -4.30
N TYR A 92 -3.88 2.39 -3.09
CA TYR A 92 -4.40 2.97 -1.86
C TYR A 92 -3.33 3.84 -1.22
N ASP A 93 -3.68 5.08 -0.88
CA ASP A 93 -2.86 6.00 -0.05
C ASP A 93 -3.59 6.31 1.25
N LEU A 94 -2.85 6.72 2.28
CA LEU A 94 -3.39 7.13 3.56
C LEU A 94 -4.09 8.48 3.47
N SER A 95 -5.31 8.53 4.01
CA SER A 95 -5.99 9.78 4.30
C SER A 95 -5.28 10.55 5.42
N LYS A 96 -5.71 11.78 5.70
CA LYS A 96 -5.17 12.56 6.84
C LYS A 96 -5.37 11.84 8.17
N GLU A 97 -6.53 11.21 8.37
CA GLU A 97 -6.84 10.43 9.57
C GLU A 97 -6.07 9.11 9.59
N GLY A 98 -5.98 8.43 8.45
CA GLY A 98 -5.19 7.22 8.29
C GLY A 98 -3.72 7.43 8.65
N ARG A 99 -3.10 8.54 8.23
CA ARG A 99 -1.71 8.89 8.60
C ARG A 99 -1.53 9.04 10.11
N ARG A 100 -2.51 9.65 10.79
CA ARG A 100 -2.46 9.85 12.25
C ARG A 100 -2.44 8.50 12.98
N ILE A 101 -3.37 7.61 12.64
CA ILE A 101 -3.48 6.28 13.25
C ILE A 101 -2.27 5.41 12.87
N ALA A 102 -1.88 5.40 11.60
CA ALA A 102 -0.74 4.63 11.14
C ALA A 102 0.56 5.04 11.83
N SER A 103 0.76 6.33 12.12
CA SER A 103 1.91 6.82 12.88
C SER A 103 1.92 6.30 14.33
N GLN A 104 0.75 6.22 14.98
CA GLN A 104 0.63 5.64 16.33
C GLN A 104 0.98 4.15 16.31
N LEU A 105 0.37 3.39 15.40
CA LEU A 105 0.64 1.95 15.21
C LEU A 105 2.10 1.68 14.84
N TYR A 106 2.70 2.54 14.02
CA TYR A 106 4.11 2.44 13.66
C TYR A 106 5.01 2.60 14.90
N LYS A 107 4.73 3.57 15.78
CA LYS A 107 5.51 3.72 17.02
C LYS A 107 5.36 2.53 17.96
N GLU A 108 4.14 2.00 18.10
CA GLU A 108 3.86 0.81 18.91
C GLU A 108 4.65 -0.41 18.40
N THR A 109 4.55 -0.68 17.10
CA THR A 109 5.26 -1.80 16.47
C THR A 109 6.79 -1.66 16.55
N TYR A 110 7.33 -0.45 16.39
CA TYR A 110 8.78 -0.23 16.53
C TYR A 110 9.26 -0.42 17.97
N LYS A 111 8.51 0.09 18.95
CA LYS A 111 8.82 -0.09 20.38
C LYS A 111 8.80 -1.58 20.79
N GLU A 112 7.81 -2.33 20.34
CA GLU A 112 7.75 -3.78 20.57
C GLU A 112 8.95 -4.53 19.97
N ASN A 113 9.44 -4.11 18.80
CA ASN A 113 10.59 -4.72 18.17
C ASN A 113 11.91 -4.39 18.90
N GLU A 114 12.05 -3.19 19.44
CA GLU A 114 13.17 -2.82 20.32
C GLU A 114 13.17 -3.63 21.62
N ASP A 115 12.00 -3.77 22.26
CA ASP A 115 11.83 -4.56 23.49
C ASP A 115 12.13 -6.05 23.28
N LYS A 116 11.74 -6.63 22.12
CA LYS A 116 12.08 -8.00 21.74
C LYS A 116 13.58 -8.20 21.54
N HIS A 117 14.24 -7.26 20.86
CA HIS A 117 15.69 -7.32 20.63
C HIS A 117 16.49 -7.25 21.94
N HIS A 118 15.98 -6.50 22.94
CA HIS A 118 16.57 -6.43 24.27
C HIS A 118 16.41 -7.72 25.09
N LYS A 119 15.29 -8.45 24.93
CA LYS A 119 15.05 -9.73 25.63
C LYS A 119 15.87 -10.89 25.07
N THR A 120 16.17 -10.92 23.78
CA THR A 120 17.01 -11.97 23.15
C THR A 120 18.50 -11.85 23.43
N LYS A 121 18.96 -10.72 23.98
CA LYS A 121 20.38 -10.47 24.33
C LYS A 121 20.72 -10.76 25.79
N LYS A 122 19.81 -11.36 26.55
CA LYS A 122 19.98 -11.66 27.98
C LYS A 122 19.94 -13.15 28.25
#